data_AF-A0A7W0PAV0-F1
#
_entry.id   AF-A0A7W0PAV0-F1
#
_cell.length_a   1.000
_cell.length_b   1.000
_cell.length_c   1.000
_cell.angle_alpha   90.00
_cell.angle_beta   90.00
_cell.angle_gamma   90.00
#
_symmetry.space_group_name_H-M   'P 1'
#
loop_
_entity.id
_entity.type
_entity.pdbx_description
1 polymer ?
#
loop_
_entity_poly.entity_id
_entity_poly.type
_entity_poly.pdbx_seq_one_letter_code
_entity_poly.pdbx_strand_id
1 'polypeptide(L)'
;MPPRSQPLLDSGITGSARHLLALPLLLLIAMSGQVVAASSSAAADDIGIETLTVRADGAEDIDLDTSLYLPAATQDTPAPAVIVGHGFGGSKDSVETEALALAEDGYVVLTYSARGHGASGGLIGLNDPEFEIADLSGMIDTLAERSEVATDSDGDPVVGVTGASYGGALSLLGAAYDDRIDAIVPQITWNSLTRSLFPDQVGAPEADAFAGAPAPGQDGVFKKLWAGLFFSSASGLGGGDPGEDRADEPAPGTLGVTDLTCGRFRAQVCQAYQEAAVTGRLTPEIADILDRVSPAGVLDRIDAPTMLIQGLSDSLFPLSEADANARGIAENGTPVKMVWYRGGHDGGTDQDDVVRLRALTVAWFDHYLKRTGPDPGTSFEFPEPNALAAGLSASGDADERISTAPAYPGLAATD
;
A
#
# COMPACT_ATOMS: atom_id res chain seq x y z
N MET A 1 15.40 2.94 -69.24
CA MET A 1 14.31 3.40 -70.13
C MET A 1 13.01 2.84 -69.59
N PRO A 2 11.99 3.68 -69.39
CA PRO A 2 10.66 3.32 -68.84
C PRO A 2 9.79 2.76 -70.01
N PRO A 3 8.44 2.75 -70.04
CA PRO A 3 7.40 3.08 -69.04
C PRO A 3 6.12 2.19 -69.10
N ARG A 4 5.10 2.59 -68.29
CA ARG A 4 3.63 2.55 -68.56
C ARG A 4 2.95 1.16 -68.58
N SER A 5 1.70 0.96 -68.17
CA SER A 5 0.54 1.83 -67.92
C SER A 5 -0.61 1.00 -67.31
N GLN A 6 -1.46 1.68 -66.52
CA GLN A 6 -2.85 1.36 -66.13
C GLN A 6 -3.75 0.90 -67.33
N PRO A 7 -4.99 0.34 -67.18
CA PRO A 7 -6.11 0.81 -66.31
C PRO A 7 -7.14 -0.25 -65.85
N LEU A 8 -8.27 0.17 -65.23
CA LEU A 8 -9.69 -0.25 -65.49
C LEU A 8 -10.64 0.31 -64.40
N LEU A 9 -11.55 1.24 -64.79
CA LEU A 9 -13.05 1.20 -64.80
C LEU A 9 -13.73 1.18 -63.40
N ASP A 10 -14.51 2.18 -62.94
CA ASP A 10 -15.65 3.00 -63.44
C ASP A 10 -17.06 2.45 -63.05
N SER A 11 -18.00 3.38 -62.81
CA SER A 11 -19.43 3.31 -62.39
C SER A 11 -19.66 3.65 -60.90
N GLY A 12 -20.37 4.69 -60.45
CA GLY A 12 -21.19 5.72 -61.09
C GLY A 12 -22.54 5.91 -60.35
N ILE A 13 -22.73 7.08 -59.70
CA ILE A 13 -23.98 7.89 -59.62
C ILE A 13 -25.11 7.34 -58.70
N THR A 14 -25.82 8.04 -57.79
CA THR A 14 -25.93 9.44 -57.29
C THR A 14 -26.85 9.44 -56.06
N GLY A 15 -26.69 10.39 -55.13
CA GLY A 15 -27.69 10.71 -54.11
C GLY A 15 -27.27 11.91 -53.25
N SER A 16 -27.78 13.09 -53.59
CA SER A 16 -27.39 14.40 -53.04
C SER A 16 -28.46 14.93 -52.10
N ALA A 17 -28.10 15.49 -50.94
CA ALA A 17 -28.67 16.76 -50.42
C ALA A 17 -28.00 17.17 -49.09
N ARG A 18 -27.71 18.48 -49.01
CA ARG A 18 -26.84 19.16 -48.07
C ARG A 18 -27.60 19.70 -46.85
N HIS A 19 -26.87 19.80 -45.76
CA HIS A 19 -27.15 20.54 -44.51
C HIS A 19 -27.70 21.95 -44.70
N LEU A 20 -28.61 22.35 -43.80
CA LEU A 20 -28.83 23.75 -43.38
C LEU A 20 -29.18 23.78 -41.88
N LEU A 21 -28.44 24.61 -41.14
CA LEU A 21 -28.61 24.95 -39.72
C LEU A 21 -29.86 25.81 -39.46
N ALA A 22 -30.52 25.61 -38.32
CA ALA A 22 -31.24 26.66 -37.56
C ALA A 22 -31.56 26.20 -36.11
N LEU A 23 -30.90 26.81 -35.12
CA LEU A 23 -31.46 27.10 -33.79
C LEU A 23 -32.36 28.37 -33.91
N PRO A 24 -33.24 28.77 -32.96
CA PRO A 24 -33.43 28.33 -31.56
C PRO A 24 -34.94 28.22 -31.13
N LEU A 25 -35.22 27.89 -29.86
CA LEU A 25 -36.03 28.70 -28.91
C LEU A 25 -36.45 27.87 -27.67
N LEU A 26 -35.89 28.21 -26.51
CA LEU A 26 -36.38 27.80 -25.19
C LEU A 26 -37.76 28.42 -24.93
N LEU A 27 -38.72 27.62 -24.47
CA LEU A 27 -39.94 28.10 -23.83
C LEU A 27 -39.94 27.69 -22.35
N LEU A 28 -40.04 28.71 -21.48
CA LEU A 28 -40.26 28.57 -20.04
C LEU A 28 -41.62 27.91 -19.77
N ILE A 29 -41.64 26.91 -18.89
CA ILE A 29 -42.84 26.52 -18.15
C ILE A 29 -42.55 26.75 -16.67
N ALA A 30 -43.20 27.77 -16.11
CA ALA A 30 -43.33 27.95 -14.67
C ALA A 30 -44.44 27.04 -14.17
N MET A 31 -44.11 26.14 -13.23
CA MET A 31 -45.09 25.41 -12.43
C MET A 31 -44.70 25.55 -10.96
N SER A 32 -45.66 26.04 -10.19
CA SER A 32 -45.61 26.34 -8.77
C SER A 32 -46.12 25.17 -7.92
N GLY A 33 -45.53 25.00 -6.74
CA GLY A 33 -45.99 24.13 -5.64
C GLY A 33 -45.30 22.76 -5.63
N GLN A 34 -44.79 22.23 -4.52
CA GLN A 34 -45.03 22.50 -3.11
C GLN A 34 -43.74 22.27 -2.30
N VAL A 35 -43.60 22.99 -1.20
CA VAL A 35 -42.63 22.70 -0.15
C VAL A 35 -43.06 21.41 0.53
N VAL A 36 -42.40 20.30 0.22
CA VAL A 36 -42.33 19.14 1.11
C VAL A 36 -40.98 19.26 1.81
N ALA A 37 -41.02 19.55 3.11
CA ALA A 37 -39.86 19.40 3.97
C ALA A 37 -39.53 17.90 4.02
N ALA A 38 -38.62 17.48 3.15
CA ALA A 38 -37.96 16.19 3.23
C ALA A 38 -36.64 16.40 3.98
N SER A 39 -36.46 15.53 4.98
CA SER A 39 -35.39 15.37 5.95
C SER A 39 -34.01 15.87 5.51
N SER A 40 -33.30 16.48 6.46
CA SER A 40 -31.89 16.84 6.37
C SER A 40 -31.10 15.79 5.59
N SER A 41 -30.64 16.16 4.39
CA SER A 41 -29.41 15.57 3.90
C SER A 41 -28.34 16.00 4.89
N ALA A 42 -27.73 15.05 5.59
CA ALA A 42 -26.39 15.31 6.11
C ALA A 42 -25.60 15.88 4.93
N ALA A 43 -25.07 17.09 5.08
CA ALA A 43 -24.10 17.59 4.12
C ALA A 43 -22.98 16.54 4.05
N ALA A 44 -22.45 16.27 2.86
CA ALA A 44 -21.13 15.65 2.80
C ALA A 44 -20.22 16.57 3.62
N ASP A 45 -19.72 16.10 4.76
CA ASP A 45 -18.88 16.91 5.63
C ASP A 45 -17.61 17.27 4.84
N ASP A 46 -17.31 18.56 4.70
CA ASP A 46 -16.10 19.02 4.03
C ASP A 46 -14.86 18.49 4.80
N ILE A 47 -14.10 17.60 4.18
CA ILE A 47 -12.81 17.14 4.71
C ILE A 47 -11.77 18.23 4.44
N GLY A 48 -11.15 18.75 5.50
CA GLY A 48 -10.02 19.66 5.38
C GLY A 48 -8.77 18.90 4.96
N ILE A 49 -7.99 19.43 4.01
CA ILE A 49 -6.72 18.84 3.59
C ILE A 49 -5.62 19.87 3.83
N GLU A 50 -4.64 19.51 4.64
CA GLU A 50 -3.48 20.35 4.96
C GLU A 50 -2.21 19.67 4.45
N THR A 51 -1.41 20.39 3.67
CA THR A 51 -0.03 19.96 3.39
C THR A 51 0.84 20.34 4.58
N LEU A 52 1.55 19.35 5.12
CA LEU A 52 2.48 19.53 6.24
C LEU A 52 3.85 19.02 5.80
N THR A 53 4.90 19.77 6.15
CA THR A 53 6.26 19.26 6.07
C THR A 53 6.64 18.74 7.44
N VAL A 54 6.77 17.42 7.57
CA VAL A 54 7.20 16.79 8.83
C VAL A 54 8.72 16.68 8.82
N ARG A 55 9.34 17.16 9.89
CA ARG A 55 10.76 17.01 10.07
C ARG A 55 11.02 15.69 10.78
N ALA A 56 11.65 14.75 10.10
CA ALA A 56 11.98 13.46 10.70
C ALA A 56 13.31 13.54 11.46
N ASP A 57 13.30 13.17 12.74
CA ASP A 57 14.45 13.21 13.65
C ASP A 57 15.11 11.82 13.80
N GLY A 58 15.53 11.26 12.67
CA GLY A 58 16.23 9.96 12.60
C GLY A 58 17.76 10.10 12.55
N ALA A 59 18.44 9.07 12.03
CA ALA A 59 19.89 9.13 11.80
C ALA A 59 20.28 10.20 10.76
N GLU A 60 19.33 10.60 9.93
CA GLU A 60 19.48 11.71 8.99
C GLU A 60 18.22 12.56 8.96
N ASP A 61 18.49 13.84 9.12
CA ASP A 61 17.55 14.93 9.23
C ASP A 61 16.95 15.31 7.87
N ILE A 62 15.66 15.05 7.65
CA ILE A 62 14.97 15.31 6.37
C ILE A 62 13.56 15.88 6.52
N ASP A 63 13.11 16.55 5.47
CA ASP A 63 11.73 16.97 5.30
C ASP A 63 10.92 15.89 4.57
N LEU A 64 9.80 15.49 5.17
CA LEU A 64 8.81 14.59 4.57
C LEU A 64 7.64 15.40 4.01
N ASP A 65 7.27 15.08 2.78
CA ASP A 65 6.09 15.58 2.10
C ASP A 65 4.86 14.80 2.56
N THR A 66 3.94 15.48 3.27
CA THR A 66 2.76 14.85 3.88
C THR A 66 1.47 15.59 3.55
N SER A 67 0.33 14.88 3.68
CA SER A 67 -1.00 15.47 3.64
C SER A 67 -1.82 14.96 4.81
N LEU A 68 -2.39 15.89 5.58
CA LEU A 68 -3.24 15.63 6.74
C LEU A 68 -4.70 15.90 6.36
N TYR A 69 -5.51 14.86 6.45
CA TYR A 69 -6.95 14.89 6.18
C TYR A 69 -7.69 15.01 7.52
N LEU A 70 -8.49 16.06 7.65
CA LEU A 70 -9.18 16.46 8.85
C LEU A 70 -10.69 16.34 8.65
N PRO A 71 -11.37 15.38 9.29
CA PRO A 71 -12.82 15.28 9.23
C PRO A 71 -13.47 16.47 9.93
N ALA A 72 -14.60 16.98 9.43
CA ALA A 72 -15.21 18.20 9.96
C ALA A 72 -15.47 18.16 11.48
N ALA A 73 -15.74 16.97 12.04
CA ALA A 73 -15.96 16.76 13.47
C ALA A 73 -14.75 17.11 14.36
N THR A 74 -13.52 17.10 13.83
CA THR A 74 -12.30 17.41 14.63
C THR A 74 -12.16 18.88 14.99
N GLN A 75 -12.99 19.76 14.40
CA GLN A 75 -13.11 21.15 14.85
C GLN A 75 -13.59 21.27 16.30
N ASP A 76 -14.39 20.30 16.77
CA ASP A 76 -14.99 20.30 18.10
C ASP A 76 -14.51 19.14 18.98
N THR A 77 -14.14 17.99 18.40
CA THR A 77 -13.79 16.77 19.14
C THR A 77 -12.60 16.06 18.49
N PRO A 78 -11.45 15.93 19.17
CA PRO A 78 -10.30 15.19 18.64
C PRO A 78 -10.66 13.75 18.27
N ALA A 79 -10.04 13.23 17.21
CA ALA A 79 -10.31 11.88 16.70
C ALA A 79 -9.02 11.05 16.63
N PRO A 80 -9.10 9.71 16.70
CA PRO A 80 -7.94 8.87 16.44
C PRO A 80 -7.34 9.12 15.06
N ALA A 81 -6.03 8.93 14.96
CA ALA A 81 -5.29 9.10 13.72
C ALA A 81 -5.02 7.77 13.02
N VAL A 82 -4.91 7.79 11.68
CA VAL A 82 -4.39 6.67 10.89
C VAL A 82 -3.29 7.19 9.98
N ILE A 83 -2.12 6.54 10.02
CA ILE A 83 -1.05 6.77 9.04
C ILE A 83 -1.19 5.75 7.92
N VAL A 84 -1.25 6.22 6.67
CA VAL A 84 -1.38 5.36 5.48
C VAL A 84 -0.08 5.39 4.68
N GLY A 85 0.64 4.26 4.69
CA GLY A 85 1.88 4.09 3.93
C GLY A 85 1.62 3.64 2.49
N HIS A 86 2.29 4.28 1.53
CA HIS A 86 2.17 3.93 0.12
C HIS A 86 3.00 2.69 -0.26
N GLY A 87 2.63 2.03 -1.36
CA GLY A 87 3.44 0.97 -1.98
C GLY A 87 4.72 1.52 -2.64
N PHE A 88 5.72 0.67 -2.86
CA PHE A 88 7.02 1.11 -3.37
C PHE A 88 6.91 1.85 -4.72
N GLY A 89 7.54 3.02 -4.84
CA GLY A 89 7.44 3.87 -6.03
C GLY A 89 6.22 4.78 -6.09
N GLY A 90 5.29 4.67 -5.13
CA GLY A 90 4.18 5.61 -4.95
C GLY A 90 4.56 6.88 -4.19
N SER A 91 3.54 7.63 -3.78
CA SER A 91 3.63 8.88 -3.02
C SER A 91 2.45 8.99 -2.05
N LYS A 92 2.40 10.08 -1.28
CA LYS A 92 1.22 10.46 -0.47
C LYS A 92 -0.09 10.50 -1.29
N ASP A 93 -0.01 10.81 -2.58
CA ASP A 93 -1.18 10.96 -3.46
C ASP A 93 -1.69 9.59 -3.95
N SER A 94 -0.81 8.58 -4.02
CA SER A 94 -1.18 7.23 -4.44
C SER A 94 -2.17 6.54 -3.50
N VAL A 95 -2.28 7.02 -2.26
CA VAL A 95 -3.18 6.50 -1.22
C VAL A 95 -4.28 7.50 -0.83
N GLU A 96 -4.46 8.59 -1.58
CA GLU A 96 -5.45 9.63 -1.27
C GLU A 96 -6.88 9.07 -1.21
N THR A 97 -7.23 8.10 -2.07
CA THR A 97 -8.56 7.49 -2.04
C THR A 97 -8.82 6.73 -0.74
N GLU A 98 -7.81 6.04 -0.18
CA GLU A 98 -7.90 5.38 1.13
C GLU A 98 -7.88 6.40 2.28
N ALA A 99 -7.21 7.54 2.10
CA ALA A 99 -7.17 8.58 3.10
C ALA A 99 -8.49 9.34 3.24
N LEU A 100 -9.06 9.78 2.12
CA LEU A 100 -10.41 10.38 2.09
C LEU A 100 -11.43 9.43 2.67
N ALA A 101 -11.31 8.15 2.33
CA ALA A 101 -12.15 7.10 2.83
C ALA A 101 -12.18 6.98 4.36
N LEU A 102 -11.01 6.91 4.99
CA LEU A 102 -10.87 6.85 6.44
C LEU A 102 -11.29 8.18 7.09
N ALA A 103 -11.04 9.32 6.44
CA ALA A 103 -11.48 10.62 6.92
C ALA A 103 -13.02 10.77 6.86
N GLU A 104 -13.69 10.24 5.84
CA GLU A 104 -15.17 10.14 5.80
C GLU A 104 -15.72 9.32 6.98
N ASP A 105 -14.98 8.30 7.42
CA ASP A 105 -15.29 7.50 8.60
C ASP A 105 -14.88 8.19 9.91
N GLY A 106 -14.36 9.41 9.87
CA GLY A 106 -14.08 10.25 11.05
C GLY A 106 -12.71 10.04 11.69
N TYR A 107 -11.73 9.56 10.93
CA TYR A 107 -10.32 9.53 11.35
C TYR A 107 -9.57 10.78 10.91
N VAL A 108 -8.62 11.25 11.72
CA VAL A 108 -7.54 12.11 11.19
C VAL A 108 -6.62 11.21 10.39
N VAL A 109 -6.31 11.55 9.14
CA VAL A 109 -5.48 10.67 8.30
C VAL A 109 -4.24 11.39 7.83
N LEU A 110 -3.07 10.79 8.07
CA LEU A 110 -1.79 11.29 7.56
C LEU A 110 -1.31 10.38 6.44
N THR A 111 -1.21 10.92 5.22
CA THR A 111 -0.48 10.30 4.12
C THR A 111 0.86 10.99 3.96
N TYR A 112 1.86 10.26 3.48
CA TYR A 112 3.20 10.81 3.28
C TYR A 112 3.89 10.15 2.09
N SER A 113 4.85 10.86 1.50
CA SER A 113 5.80 10.28 0.57
C SER A 113 7.01 9.82 1.39
N ALA A 114 7.40 8.54 1.30
CA ALA A 114 8.55 8.01 2.03
C ALA A 114 9.87 8.64 1.54
N ARG A 115 10.97 8.44 2.29
CA ARG A 115 12.30 8.92 1.89
C ARG A 115 12.59 8.62 0.43
N GLY A 116 13.13 9.61 -0.28
CA GLY A 116 13.46 9.50 -1.69
C GLY A 116 12.26 9.35 -2.65
N HIS A 117 11.01 9.41 -2.18
CA HIS A 117 9.80 9.40 -3.01
C HIS A 117 9.13 10.77 -3.01
N GLY A 118 8.38 11.08 -4.08
CA GLY A 118 7.68 12.36 -4.22
C GLY A 118 8.60 13.56 -3.96
N ALA A 119 8.08 14.53 -3.18
CA ALA A 119 8.82 15.71 -2.75
C ALA A 119 9.62 15.50 -1.45
N SER A 120 9.59 14.31 -0.84
CA SER A 120 10.36 14.02 0.37
C SER A 120 11.86 13.98 0.10
N GLY A 121 12.63 14.44 1.09
CA GLY A 121 14.08 14.35 1.09
C GLY A 121 14.61 12.94 1.34
N GLY A 122 15.93 12.85 1.54
CA GLY A 122 16.60 11.61 1.92
C GLY A 122 16.75 10.56 0.82
N LEU A 123 17.24 9.39 1.23
CA LEU A 123 17.52 8.24 0.37
C LEU A 123 16.77 7.00 0.87
N ILE A 124 16.35 6.17 -0.08
CA ILE A 124 15.57 4.95 0.14
C ILE A 124 16.45 3.88 0.80
N GLY A 125 16.08 3.50 2.02
CA GLY A 125 16.66 2.46 2.85
C GLY A 125 15.87 1.15 2.88
N LEU A 126 14.66 1.12 2.28
CA LEU A 126 13.73 -0.02 2.26
C LEU A 126 13.03 -0.30 3.60
N ASN A 127 12.48 0.72 4.26
CA ASN A 127 11.97 0.65 5.64
C ASN A 127 13.06 0.37 6.67
N ASP A 128 14.24 0.97 6.51
CA ASP A 128 15.34 0.75 7.46
C ASP A 128 14.96 1.33 8.84
N PRO A 129 15.14 0.56 9.94
CA PRO A 129 14.83 1.03 11.29
C PRO A 129 15.49 2.36 11.67
N GLU A 130 16.71 2.64 11.19
CA GLU A 130 17.44 3.87 11.51
C GLU A 130 16.95 5.09 10.70
N PHE A 131 16.14 4.87 9.66
CA PHE A 131 15.70 5.89 8.72
C PHE A 131 14.17 5.92 8.60
N GLU A 132 13.57 5.18 7.67
CA GLU A 132 12.11 5.24 7.42
C GLU A 132 11.23 4.85 8.62
N ILE A 133 11.69 4.01 9.54
CA ILE A 133 10.92 3.72 10.76
C ILE A 133 11.06 4.84 11.79
N ALA A 134 12.23 5.48 11.88
CA ALA A 134 12.40 6.68 12.68
C ALA A 134 11.55 7.85 12.14
N ASP A 135 11.35 7.91 10.81
CA ASP A 135 10.40 8.86 10.19
C ASP A 135 8.97 8.63 10.65
N LEU A 136 8.54 7.36 10.71
CA LEU A 136 7.22 7.02 11.23
C LEU A 136 7.06 7.50 12.67
N SER A 137 8.04 7.25 13.54
CA SER A 137 8.02 7.77 14.91
C SER A 137 7.94 9.31 14.96
N GLY A 138 8.66 10.02 14.09
CA GLY A 138 8.57 11.49 14.00
C GLY A 138 7.21 11.99 13.48
N MET A 139 6.55 11.23 12.59
CA MET A 139 5.17 11.51 12.19
C MET A 139 4.19 11.28 13.35
N ILE A 140 4.40 10.24 14.17
CA ILE A 140 3.62 9.99 15.39
C ILE A 140 3.83 11.13 16.39
N ASP A 141 5.07 11.60 16.60
CA ASP A 141 5.36 12.77 17.43
C ASP A 141 4.58 14.00 16.96
N THR A 142 4.58 14.24 15.64
CA THR A 142 3.86 15.36 15.06
C THR A 142 2.36 15.25 15.27
N LEU A 143 1.78 14.04 15.13
CA LEU A 143 0.36 13.80 15.40
C LEU A 143 0.02 14.02 16.88
N ALA A 144 0.92 13.65 17.80
CA ALA A 144 0.74 13.85 19.24
C ALA A 144 0.64 15.34 19.63
N GLU A 145 1.20 16.24 18.82
CA GLU A 145 1.13 17.70 19.03
C GLU A 145 -0.13 18.34 18.41
N ARG A 146 -0.92 17.61 17.62
CA ARG A 146 -2.12 18.14 16.96
C ARG A 146 -3.32 18.13 17.90
N SER A 147 -3.98 19.27 18.01
CA SER A 147 -5.23 19.40 18.79
C SER A 147 -6.40 18.59 18.22
N GLU A 148 -6.34 18.24 16.94
CA GLU A 148 -7.34 17.47 16.21
C GLU A 148 -7.21 15.96 16.47
N VAL A 149 -6.07 15.52 17.01
CA VAL A 149 -5.76 14.10 17.26
C VAL A 149 -6.06 13.75 18.71
N ALA A 150 -6.81 12.67 18.91
CA ALA A 150 -7.05 12.13 20.24
C ALA A 150 -5.76 11.51 20.80
N THR A 151 -5.51 11.71 22.08
CA THR A 151 -4.35 11.16 22.78
C THR A 151 -4.79 10.33 23.98
N ASP A 152 -4.09 9.22 24.24
CA ASP A 152 -4.27 8.44 25.46
C ASP A 152 -3.48 9.06 26.63
N SER A 153 -2.31 9.67 26.33
CA SER A 153 -1.53 10.46 27.27
C SER A 153 -0.65 11.51 26.57
N ASP A 154 0.06 12.35 27.34
CA ASP A 154 0.95 13.39 26.78
C ASP A 154 2.06 12.73 25.91
N GLY A 155 2.08 13.05 24.61
CA GLY A 155 3.04 12.49 23.65
C GLY A 155 2.64 11.12 23.07
N ASP A 156 1.43 10.65 23.38
CA ASP A 156 0.93 9.32 23.03
C ASP A 156 -0.44 9.44 22.31
N PRO A 157 -0.42 9.66 20.98
CA PRO A 157 -1.64 9.78 20.19
C PRO A 157 -2.29 8.42 19.99
N VAL A 158 -3.62 8.39 19.93
CA VAL A 158 -4.34 7.18 19.51
C VAL A 158 -4.14 7.01 18.01
N VAL A 159 -3.30 6.05 17.59
CA VAL A 159 -2.84 5.94 16.20
C VAL A 159 -2.81 4.50 15.68
N GLY A 160 -3.40 4.31 14.51
CA GLY A 160 -3.23 3.09 13.71
C GLY A 160 -2.34 3.30 12.50
N VAL A 161 -1.77 2.21 11.96
CA VAL A 161 -0.99 2.24 10.72
C VAL A 161 -1.47 1.18 9.73
N THR A 162 -1.67 1.57 8.48
CA THR A 162 -2.06 0.67 7.39
C THR A 162 -1.24 0.97 6.14
N GLY A 163 -1.20 0.01 5.22
CA GLY A 163 -0.62 0.21 3.91
C GLY A 163 -0.42 -1.10 3.17
N ALA A 164 -0.30 -1.00 1.85
CA ALA A 164 -0.02 -2.14 0.99
C ALA A 164 1.47 -2.25 0.68
N SER A 165 1.97 -3.48 0.56
CA SER A 165 3.32 -3.79 0.11
C SER A 165 4.37 -3.10 0.99
N TYR A 166 5.04 -2.07 0.48
CA TYR A 166 5.99 -1.24 1.22
C TYR A 166 5.37 -0.57 2.46
N GLY A 167 4.15 -0.05 2.35
CA GLY A 167 3.40 0.51 3.47
C GLY A 167 2.99 -0.54 4.51
N GLY A 168 2.76 -1.79 4.07
CA GLY A 168 2.45 -2.88 5.01
C GLY A 168 3.66 -3.28 5.85
N ALA A 169 4.86 -3.28 5.25
CA ALA A 169 6.09 -3.55 5.99
C ALA A 169 6.44 -2.41 6.94
N LEU A 170 6.14 -1.17 6.54
CA LEU A 170 6.22 -0.02 7.43
C LEU A 170 5.31 -0.22 8.64
N SER A 171 4.08 -0.69 8.47
CA SER A 171 3.18 -0.96 9.61
C SER A 171 3.74 -2.03 10.55
N LEU A 172 4.27 -3.13 10.01
CA LEU A 172 4.86 -4.22 10.80
C LEU A 172 6.11 -3.77 11.57
N LEU A 173 7.07 -3.15 10.88
CA LEU A 173 8.29 -2.67 11.50
C LEU A 173 7.99 -1.53 12.47
N GLY A 174 7.10 -0.60 12.10
CA GLY A 174 6.64 0.48 12.96
C GLY A 174 6.13 -0.03 14.30
N ALA A 175 5.18 -0.97 14.28
CA ALA A 175 4.62 -1.53 15.50
C ALA A 175 5.62 -2.38 16.32
N ALA A 176 6.76 -2.78 15.73
CA ALA A 176 7.83 -3.48 16.43
C ALA A 176 8.89 -2.55 17.06
N TYR A 177 8.92 -1.28 16.65
CA TYR A 177 9.91 -0.27 17.09
C TYR A 177 9.29 0.93 17.81
N ASP A 178 7.98 1.15 17.70
CA ASP A 178 7.24 2.23 18.36
C ASP A 178 5.96 1.68 19.03
N ASP A 179 6.02 1.55 20.37
CA ASP A 179 4.96 0.96 21.19
C ASP A 179 3.68 1.82 21.27
N ARG A 180 3.68 3.02 20.68
CA ARG A 180 2.51 3.92 20.65
C ARG A 180 1.50 3.55 19.57
N ILE A 181 1.81 2.60 18.69
CA ILE A 181 0.88 2.17 17.64
C ILE A 181 -0.17 1.22 18.23
N ASP A 182 -1.43 1.64 18.21
CA ASP A 182 -2.54 0.92 18.85
C ASP A 182 -3.09 -0.25 18.03
N ALA A 183 -2.96 -0.20 16.70
CA ALA A 183 -3.44 -1.26 15.80
C ALA A 183 -2.84 -1.13 14.40
N ILE A 184 -2.64 -2.25 13.70
CA ILE A 184 -2.12 -2.25 12.33
C ILE A 184 -2.91 -3.12 11.36
N VAL A 185 -2.94 -2.68 10.09
CA VAL A 185 -3.53 -3.42 8.96
C VAL A 185 -2.52 -3.53 7.80
N PRO A 186 -1.47 -4.36 7.94
CA PRO A 186 -0.51 -4.62 6.87
C PRO A 186 -1.13 -5.45 5.74
N GLN A 187 -0.97 -4.98 4.50
CA GLN A 187 -1.54 -5.62 3.31
C GLN A 187 -0.45 -6.09 2.34
N ILE A 188 -0.56 -7.32 1.83
CA ILE A 188 0.30 -7.92 0.79
C ILE A 188 1.78 -7.63 0.98
N THR A 189 2.31 -7.84 2.18
CA THR A 189 3.68 -7.41 2.51
C THR A 189 4.61 -8.58 2.84
N TRP A 190 5.91 -8.31 2.89
CA TRP A 190 6.92 -9.32 3.21
C TRP A 190 7.00 -9.60 4.71
N ASN A 191 7.44 -10.81 5.02
CA ASN A 191 8.07 -11.15 6.28
C ASN A 191 9.59 -11.03 6.16
N SER A 192 10.15 -11.56 5.07
CA SER A 192 11.59 -11.52 4.76
C SER A 192 11.82 -11.14 3.30
N LEU A 193 12.50 -10.03 3.05
CA LEU A 193 12.95 -9.67 1.69
C LEU A 193 13.98 -10.67 1.16
N THR A 194 14.83 -11.22 2.03
CA THR A 194 15.78 -12.27 1.68
C THR A 194 15.07 -13.47 1.09
N ARG A 195 14.07 -14.03 1.79
CA ARG A 195 13.26 -15.15 1.27
C ARG A 195 12.41 -14.73 0.08
N SER A 196 11.83 -13.54 0.10
CA SER A 196 10.96 -13.06 -0.97
C SER A 196 11.71 -12.89 -2.30
N LEU A 197 12.95 -12.39 -2.28
CA LEU A 197 13.75 -12.14 -3.48
C LEU A 197 14.63 -13.34 -3.87
N PHE A 198 15.01 -14.19 -2.91
CA PHE A 198 15.89 -15.35 -3.09
C PHE A 198 15.29 -16.63 -2.46
N PRO A 199 14.13 -17.10 -2.94
CA PRO A 199 13.29 -18.10 -2.25
C PRO A 199 13.94 -19.46 -2.02
N ASP A 200 14.96 -19.83 -2.81
CA ASP A 200 15.66 -21.12 -2.78
C ASP A 200 17.16 -20.99 -2.50
N GLN A 201 17.66 -19.78 -2.20
CA GLN A 201 19.07 -19.56 -1.81
C GLN A 201 19.25 -19.38 -0.30
N VAL A 202 18.15 -19.45 0.44
CA VAL A 202 18.14 -19.50 1.90
C VAL A 202 18.13 -20.95 2.38
N GLY A 203 18.80 -21.24 3.49
CA GLY A 203 18.75 -22.53 4.16
C GLY A 203 17.33 -22.85 4.64
N ALA A 204 17.07 -24.12 4.94
CA ALA A 204 15.86 -24.48 5.67
C ALA A 204 15.78 -23.62 6.94
N PRO A 205 14.60 -23.07 7.29
CA PRO A 205 14.47 -22.35 8.55
C PRO A 205 14.90 -23.30 9.68
N GLU A 206 15.98 -22.95 10.39
CA GLU A 206 16.20 -23.48 11.72
C GLU A 206 14.96 -23.11 12.53
N ALA A 207 14.51 -23.98 13.44
CA ALA A 207 13.21 -23.87 14.12
C ALA A 207 12.98 -22.51 14.84
N ASP A 208 14.06 -21.74 15.03
CA ASP A 208 14.09 -20.49 15.79
C ASP A 208 14.62 -19.30 14.94
N ALA A 209 14.84 -19.49 13.62
CA ALA A 209 15.38 -18.47 12.73
C ALA A 209 14.31 -17.96 11.74
N PHE A 210 13.77 -16.77 12.04
CA PHE A 210 12.79 -16.11 11.20
C PHE A 210 13.38 -15.54 9.89
N ALA A 211 14.69 -15.27 9.88
CA ALA A 211 15.45 -14.94 8.68
C ALA A 211 16.24 -16.17 8.18
N GLY A 212 16.16 -16.45 6.88
CA GLY A 212 16.85 -17.59 6.28
C GLY A 212 18.31 -17.27 5.98
N ALA A 213 19.26 -17.94 6.64
CA ALA A 213 20.69 -17.78 6.34
C ALA A 213 21.02 -18.28 4.92
N PRO A 214 21.98 -17.68 4.18
CA PRO A 214 22.37 -18.16 2.86
C PRO A 214 22.80 -19.63 2.89
N ALA A 215 22.25 -20.46 1.99
CA ALA A 215 22.62 -21.86 1.87
C ALA A 215 23.97 -21.99 1.11
N PRO A 216 25.02 -22.63 1.69
CA PRO A 216 26.31 -22.75 1.01
C PRO A 216 26.20 -23.49 -0.33
N GLY A 217 26.64 -22.83 -1.42
CA GLY A 217 26.83 -23.47 -2.72
C GLY A 217 25.58 -23.64 -3.59
N GLN A 218 24.48 -22.93 -3.30
CA GLN A 218 23.30 -22.94 -4.17
C GLN A 218 23.32 -21.76 -5.15
N ASP A 219 23.42 -22.06 -6.45
CA ASP A 219 22.91 -21.16 -7.49
C ASP A 219 21.38 -21.36 -7.52
N GLY A 220 20.60 -20.33 -7.23
CA GLY A 220 19.14 -20.42 -7.15
C GLY A 220 18.42 -19.29 -7.89
N VAL A 221 17.13 -19.15 -7.63
CA VAL A 221 16.28 -18.09 -8.15
C VAL A 221 16.59 -16.78 -7.44
N PHE A 222 16.84 -15.75 -8.25
CA PHE A 222 16.71 -14.36 -7.85
C PHE A 222 15.53 -13.78 -8.64
N LYS A 223 14.55 -13.17 -7.96
CA LYS A 223 13.37 -12.53 -8.60
C LYS A 223 13.75 -11.23 -9.31
N LYS A 224 14.61 -11.32 -10.32
CA LYS A 224 15.22 -10.19 -11.03
C LYS A 224 14.22 -9.26 -11.68
N LEU A 225 13.06 -9.76 -12.13
CA LEU A 225 12.01 -8.91 -12.70
C LEU A 225 11.42 -7.98 -11.63
N TRP A 226 11.00 -8.54 -10.49
CA TRP A 226 10.48 -7.77 -9.37
C TRP A 226 11.51 -6.79 -8.79
N ALA A 227 12.74 -7.26 -8.56
CA ALA A 227 13.82 -6.39 -8.12
C ALA A 227 14.09 -5.28 -9.15
N GLY A 228 14.10 -5.60 -10.44
CA GLY A 228 14.24 -4.61 -11.51
C GLY A 228 13.14 -3.56 -11.51
N LEU A 229 11.88 -3.97 -11.28
CA LEU A 229 10.75 -3.04 -11.19
C LEU A 229 10.93 -2.06 -10.04
N PHE A 230 11.24 -2.53 -8.82
CA PHE A 230 11.52 -1.65 -7.68
C PHE A 230 12.67 -0.69 -7.96
N PHE A 231 13.80 -1.18 -8.49
CA PHE A 231 14.94 -0.30 -8.70
C PHE A 231 14.73 0.71 -9.83
N SER A 232 13.90 0.36 -10.82
CA SER A 232 13.56 1.26 -11.93
C SER A 232 12.59 2.38 -11.53
N SER A 233 11.62 2.11 -10.65
CA SER A 233 10.61 3.11 -10.23
C SER A 233 11.26 4.26 -9.45
N ALA A 234 12.18 3.95 -8.54
CA ALA A 234 12.92 4.96 -7.78
C ALA A 234 14.01 5.71 -8.58
N SER A 235 14.30 5.26 -9.80
CA SER A 235 15.23 5.93 -10.73
C SER A 235 14.53 6.94 -11.65
N GLY A 236 13.20 7.10 -11.54
CA GLY A 236 12.40 7.94 -12.44
C GLY A 236 12.24 7.39 -13.86
N LEU A 237 12.79 6.20 -14.14
CA LEU A 237 12.76 5.51 -15.43
C LEU A 237 11.68 4.43 -15.50
N GLY A 238 11.15 3.97 -14.36
CA GLY A 238 9.95 3.16 -14.29
C GLY A 238 8.73 4.06 -14.47
N GLY A 239 7.91 3.75 -15.49
CA GLY A 239 6.70 4.53 -15.81
C GLY A 239 5.81 4.69 -14.58
N GLY A 240 5.77 5.91 -14.05
CA GLY A 240 4.72 6.34 -13.12
C GLY A 240 3.37 6.40 -13.82
N ASP A 241 2.33 6.58 -13.01
CA ASP A 241 0.94 6.66 -13.46
C ASP A 241 0.76 7.74 -14.56
N PRO A 242 -0.03 7.53 -15.64
CA PRO A 242 -0.12 8.46 -16.76
C PRO A 242 -0.78 9.83 -16.48
N GLY A 243 -0.93 10.23 -15.21
CA GLY A 243 -1.68 11.42 -14.78
C GLY A 243 -0.89 12.50 -14.03
N GLU A 244 0.38 12.29 -13.69
CA GLU A 244 1.13 13.25 -12.86
C GLU A 244 1.83 14.34 -13.68
N ASP A 245 1.40 15.60 -13.51
CA ASP A 245 2.16 16.79 -13.89
C ASP A 245 3.39 16.89 -12.96
N ARG A 246 4.55 16.47 -13.44
CA ARG A 246 5.84 16.59 -12.74
C ARG A 246 6.28 18.05 -12.69
N ALA A 247 5.82 18.78 -11.68
CA ALA A 247 6.13 20.20 -11.53
C ALA A 247 7.51 20.49 -10.90
N ASP A 248 8.20 19.51 -10.31
CA ASP A 248 9.52 19.72 -9.70
C ASP A 248 10.50 18.57 -9.98
N GLU A 249 11.06 18.53 -11.20
CA GLU A 249 12.33 17.84 -11.41
C GLU A 249 13.49 18.72 -10.91
N PRO A 250 14.48 18.18 -10.18
CA PRO A 250 15.71 18.91 -9.93
C PRO A 250 16.42 19.20 -11.25
N ALA A 251 16.99 20.40 -11.37
CA ALA A 251 17.61 20.88 -12.60
C ALA A 251 18.61 19.86 -13.20
N PRO A 252 18.58 19.64 -14.53
CA PRO A 252 19.49 18.69 -15.18
C PRO A 252 20.92 19.23 -15.08
N GLY A 253 21.72 18.65 -14.18
CA GLY A 253 23.13 19.04 -14.02
C GLY A 253 23.86 18.52 -12.78
N THR A 254 23.15 17.92 -11.80
CA THR A 254 23.78 17.50 -10.52
C THR A 254 24.05 16.00 -10.41
N LEU A 255 23.63 15.20 -11.38
CA LEU A 255 23.72 13.74 -11.30
C LEU A 255 24.98 13.22 -12.00
N GLY A 256 25.83 12.53 -11.24
CA GLY A 256 26.99 11.81 -11.76
C GLY A 256 26.56 10.58 -12.57
N VAL A 257 27.45 10.03 -13.39
CA VAL A 257 27.16 8.82 -14.21
C VAL A 257 26.78 7.59 -13.34
N THR A 258 27.13 7.61 -12.05
CA THR A 258 26.72 6.64 -11.02
C THR A 258 25.29 6.85 -10.50
N ASP A 259 24.77 8.08 -10.54
CA ASP A 259 23.39 8.41 -10.12
C ASP A 259 22.34 7.92 -11.12
N LEU A 260 22.74 7.65 -12.36
CA LEU A 260 21.85 7.15 -13.41
C LEU A 260 21.48 5.67 -13.24
N THR A 261 22.17 4.91 -12.37
CA THR A 261 21.96 3.46 -12.24
C THR A 261 21.13 3.01 -11.04
N CYS A 262 20.99 3.85 -9.99
CA CYS A 262 20.26 3.49 -8.77
C CYS A 262 19.41 4.64 -8.19
N GLY A 263 19.20 5.74 -8.92
CA GLY A 263 18.27 6.79 -8.48
C GLY A 263 18.51 7.27 -7.04
N ARG A 264 17.44 7.27 -6.23
CA ARG A 264 17.45 7.76 -4.83
C ARG A 264 17.69 6.66 -3.78
N PHE A 265 18.27 5.52 -4.13
CA PHE A 265 18.61 4.48 -3.14
C PHE A 265 19.84 4.82 -2.30
N ARG A 266 19.86 4.35 -1.05
CA ARG A 266 21.09 4.33 -0.24
C ARG A 266 22.17 3.49 -0.93
N ALA A 267 23.42 3.92 -0.79
CA ALA A 267 24.55 3.31 -1.50
C ALA A 267 24.69 1.80 -1.25
N GLN A 268 24.48 1.35 -0.01
CA GLN A 268 24.53 -0.08 0.35
C GLN A 268 23.42 -0.90 -0.33
N VAL A 269 22.20 -0.36 -0.40
CA VAL A 269 21.05 -1.00 -1.05
C VAL A 269 21.28 -1.08 -2.56
N CYS A 270 21.76 0.01 -3.16
CA CYS A 270 22.14 0.05 -4.57
C CYS A 270 23.22 -0.99 -4.89
N GLN A 271 24.30 -1.05 -4.10
CA GLN A 271 25.40 -1.99 -4.31
C GLN A 271 24.93 -3.43 -4.22
N ALA A 272 24.13 -3.76 -3.19
CA ALA A 272 23.55 -5.09 -3.00
C ALA A 272 22.70 -5.51 -4.22
N TYR A 273 21.85 -4.62 -4.71
CA TYR A 273 21.04 -4.91 -5.89
C TYR A 273 21.87 -5.06 -7.16
N GLN A 274 22.86 -4.20 -7.41
CA GLN A 274 23.72 -4.32 -8.59
C GLN A 274 24.45 -5.66 -8.60
N GLU A 275 24.98 -6.08 -7.44
CA GLU A 275 25.62 -7.37 -7.29
C GLU A 275 24.65 -8.53 -7.52
N ALA A 276 23.47 -8.51 -6.88
CA ALA A 276 22.41 -9.50 -7.08
C ALA A 276 21.93 -9.56 -8.54
N ALA A 277 21.77 -8.41 -9.20
CA ALA A 277 21.30 -8.31 -10.57
C ALA A 277 22.30 -8.89 -11.58
N VAL A 278 23.60 -8.83 -11.29
CA VAL A 278 24.66 -9.40 -12.12
C VAL A 278 24.87 -10.88 -11.82
N THR A 279 24.94 -11.25 -10.54
CA THR A 279 25.35 -12.58 -10.11
C THR A 279 24.18 -13.55 -9.96
N GLY A 280 22.98 -13.02 -9.66
CA GLY A 280 21.82 -13.80 -9.25
C GLY A 280 21.96 -14.43 -7.86
N ARG A 281 22.98 -14.06 -7.07
CA ARG A 281 23.35 -14.74 -5.84
C ARG A 281 23.02 -13.93 -4.59
N LEU A 282 22.54 -14.63 -3.55
CA LEU A 282 22.44 -14.12 -2.19
C LEU A 282 23.78 -14.29 -1.47
N THR A 283 24.54 -13.20 -1.31
CA THR A 283 25.74 -13.19 -0.47
C THR A 283 25.36 -12.90 0.99
N PRO A 284 26.23 -13.23 1.97
CA PRO A 284 26.01 -12.82 3.37
C PRO A 284 25.79 -11.32 3.51
N GLU A 285 26.53 -10.50 2.76
CA GLU A 285 26.39 -9.05 2.81
C GLU A 285 25.04 -8.56 2.27
N ILE A 286 24.51 -9.19 1.22
CA ILE A 286 23.16 -8.90 0.71
C ILE A 286 22.09 -9.36 1.71
N ALA A 287 22.26 -10.55 2.31
CA ALA A 287 21.35 -11.08 3.32
C ALA A 287 21.27 -10.15 4.53
N ASP A 288 22.41 -9.69 5.06
CA ASP A 288 22.46 -8.77 6.21
C ASP A 288 21.68 -7.46 5.95
N ILE A 289 21.78 -6.91 4.74
CA ILE A 289 21.04 -5.71 4.34
C ILE A 289 19.53 -5.98 4.29
N LEU A 290 19.12 -7.09 3.66
CA LEU A 290 17.70 -7.41 3.48
C LEU A 290 17.04 -7.88 4.78
N ASP A 291 17.76 -8.59 5.63
CA ASP A 291 17.28 -9.08 6.92
C ASP A 291 17.07 -7.93 7.91
N ARG A 292 17.97 -6.92 7.90
CA ARG A 292 17.82 -5.70 8.72
C ARG A 292 16.51 -4.96 8.46
N VAL A 293 16.03 -4.98 7.22
CA VAL A 293 14.83 -4.26 6.78
C VAL A 293 13.61 -5.18 6.64
N SER A 294 13.69 -6.38 7.23
CA SER A 294 12.64 -7.39 7.20
C SER A 294 11.98 -7.51 8.58
N PRO A 295 10.64 -7.54 8.67
CA PRO A 295 9.92 -7.77 9.93
C PRO A 295 10.32 -9.06 10.65
N ALA A 296 10.74 -10.09 9.92
CA ALA A 296 11.04 -11.42 10.44
C ALA A 296 11.81 -11.44 11.78
N GLY A 297 12.81 -10.57 11.96
CA GLY A 297 13.63 -10.56 13.18
C GLY A 297 13.03 -9.83 14.38
N VAL A 298 11.84 -9.25 14.26
CA VAL A 298 11.26 -8.34 15.27
C VAL A 298 9.75 -8.51 15.51
N LEU A 299 9.10 -9.51 14.91
CA LEU A 299 7.65 -9.71 15.05
C LEU A 299 7.21 -9.99 16.49
N ASP A 300 8.10 -10.57 17.30
CA ASP A 300 7.88 -10.86 18.72
C ASP A 300 7.72 -9.60 19.58
N ARG A 301 8.05 -8.42 19.03
CA ARG A 301 7.90 -7.11 19.68
C ARG A 301 6.58 -6.43 19.37
N ILE A 302 5.78 -6.98 18.46
CA ILE A 302 4.52 -6.36 18.04
C ILE A 302 3.44 -6.72 19.05
N ASP A 303 3.09 -5.76 19.90
CA ASP A 303 1.95 -5.86 20.83
C ASP A 303 0.65 -5.31 20.23
N ALA A 304 0.74 -4.54 19.15
CA ALA A 304 -0.39 -3.97 18.44
C ALA A 304 -1.25 -5.08 17.78
N PRO A 305 -2.57 -5.17 18.07
CA PRO A 305 -3.49 -6.03 17.35
C PRO A 305 -3.35 -5.86 15.83
N THR A 306 -3.16 -6.98 15.15
CA THR A 306 -2.80 -7.00 13.73
C THR A 306 -3.86 -7.71 12.87
N MET A 307 -4.34 -7.04 11.82
CA MET A 307 -5.09 -7.70 10.73
C MET A 307 -4.23 -7.76 9.46
N LEU A 308 -3.83 -8.97 9.08
CA LEU A 308 -3.07 -9.23 7.85
C LEU A 308 -4.04 -9.44 6.68
N ILE A 309 -3.86 -8.65 5.61
CA ILE A 309 -4.58 -8.81 4.35
C ILE A 309 -3.61 -9.36 3.31
N GLN A 310 -3.94 -10.47 2.64
CA GLN A 310 -3.03 -11.11 1.70
C GLN A 310 -3.73 -11.60 0.42
N GLY A 311 -3.06 -11.40 -0.72
CA GLY A 311 -3.53 -11.82 -2.04
C GLY A 311 -3.15 -13.27 -2.36
N LEU A 312 -4.11 -14.04 -2.87
CA LEU A 312 -3.92 -15.46 -3.24
C LEU A 312 -2.96 -15.70 -4.41
N SER A 313 -2.81 -14.72 -5.29
CA SER A 313 -2.03 -14.81 -6.53
C SER A 313 -0.77 -13.96 -6.48
N ASP A 314 -0.30 -13.62 -5.28
CA ASP A 314 0.89 -12.80 -5.09
C ASP A 314 2.18 -13.61 -5.26
N SER A 315 2.91 -13.36 -6.34
CA SER A 315 4.19 -13.99 -6.66
C SER A 315 5.38 -13.23 -6.08
N LEU A 316 5.20 -11.98 -5.65
CA LEU A 316 6.24 -11.18 -5.03
C LEU A 316 6.35 -11.55 -3.55
N PHE A 317 5.26 -11.40 -2.81
CA PHE A 317 5.09 -11.73 -1.41
C PHE A 317 3.99 -12.79 -1.26
N PRO A 318 4.33 -14.08 -1.43
CA PRO A 318 3.35 -15.16 -1.41
C PRO A 318 2.70 -15.34 -0.03
N LEU A 319 1.65 -16.16 0.02
CA LEU A 319 0.91 -16.47 1.26
C LEU A 319 1.80 -16.89 2.44
N SER A 320 2.96 -17.49 2.17
CA SER A 320 3.93 -17.88 3.20
C SER A 320 4.53 -16.70 3.97
N GLU A 321 4.60 -15.51 3.36
CA GLU A 321 5.06 -14.30 4.05
C GLU A 321 4.03 -13.84 5.08
N ALA A 322 2.75 -13.77 4.70
CA ALA A 322 1.66 -13.47 5.64
C ALA A 322 1.49 -14.55 6.73
N ASP A 323 1.67 -15.83 6.39
CA ASP A 323 1.67 -16.93 7.38
C ASP A 323 2.81 -16.77 8.40
N ALA A 324 4.03 -16.46 7.94
CA ALA A 324 5.17 -16.22 8.83
C ALA A 324 4.97 -14.98 9.71
N ASN A 325 4.42 -13.89 9.16
CA ASN A 325 4.03 -12.71 9.93
C ASN A 325 2.99 -13.05 11.00
N ALA A 326 1.95 -13.80 10.63
CA ALA A 326 0.90 -14.19 11.58
C ALA A 326 1.46 -15.02 12.74
N ARG A 327 2.31 -16.01 12.45
CA ARG A 327 2.92 -16.86 13.48
C ARG A 327 3.83 -16.07 14.40
N GLY A 328 4.76 -15.29 13.85
CA GLY A 328 5.72 -14.54 14.67
C GLY A 328 5.05 -13.52 15.60
N ILE A 329 3.97 -12.87 15.16
CA ILE A 329 3.21 -11.94 16.00
C ILE A 329 2.42 -12.69 17.07
N ALA A 330 1.73 -13.77 16.69
CA ALA A 330 0.91 -14.54 17.61
C ALA A 330 1.72 -15.28 18.68
N GLU A 331 3.01 -15.53 18.48
CA GLU A 331 3.90 -16.16 19.46
C GLU A 331 3.98 -15.38 20.78
N ASN A 332 3.86 -14.05 20.75
CA ASN A 332 3.81 -13.21 21.96
C ASN A 332 2.39 -13.07 22.54
N GLY A 333 1.40 -13.76 21.98
CA GLY A 333 0.00 -13.70 22.39
C GLY A 333 -0.80 -12.53 21.79
N THR A 334 -0.20 -11.76 20.88
CA THR A 334 -0.85 -10.65 20.19
C THR A 334 -1.99 -11.16 19.29
N PRO A 335 -3.19 -10.54 19.33
CA PRO A 335 -4.29 -10.92 18.46
C PRO A 335 -3.95 -10.71 16.97
N VAL A 336 -4.11 -11.77 16.18
CA VAL A 336 -3.92 -11.74 14.72
C VAL A 336 -5.18 -12.20 14.00
N LYS A 337 -5.70 -11.36 13.10
CA LYS A 337 -6.73 -11.71 12.12
C LYS A 337 -6.09 -11.88 10.74
N MET A 338 -6.52 -12.88 9.99
CA MET A 338 -6.02 -13.13 8.62
C MET A 338 -7.17 -13.00 7.61
N VAL A 339 -6.95 -12.24 6.55
CA VAL A 339 -7.92 -12.04 5.47
C VAL A 339 -7.24 -12.29 4.14
N TRP A 340 -7.77 -13.24 3.36
CA TRP A 340 -7.35 -13.46 1.99
C TRP A 340 -8.34 -12.84 1.00
N TYR A 341 -7.82 -12.47 -0.16
CA TYR A 341 -8.60 -11.94 -1.27
C TYR A 341 -8.02 -12.41 -2.61
N ARG A 342 -8.79 -12.26 -3.70
CA ARG A 342 -8.30 -12.65 -5.03
C ARG A 342 -7.48 -11.52 -5.62
N GLY A 343 -6.18 -11.75 -5.77
CA GLY A 343 -5.25 -10.76 -6.32
C GLY A 343 -3.87 -10.92 -5.69
N GLY A 344 -3.13 -9.82 -5.64
CA GLY A 344 -1.73 -9.76 -5.21
C GLY A 344 -0.96 -8.83 -6.14
N HIS A 345 0.36 -8.77 -6.01
CA HIS A 345 1.19 -7.90 -6.87
C HIS A 345 1.07 -8.20 -8.38
N ASP A 346 0.70 -9.43 -8.76
CA ASP A 346 0.63 -9.89 -10.15
C ASP A 346 -0.60 -9.38 -10.92
N GLY A 347 -1.55 -8.72 -10.26
CA GLY A 347 -2.79 -8.25 -10.89
C GLY A 347 -3.55 -7.23 -10.04
N GLY A 348 -4.61 -6.66 -10.61
CA GLY A 348 -5.49 -5.75 -9.87
C GLY A 348 -6.37 -6.49 -8.86
N THR A 349 -6.82 -5.77 -7.85
CA THR A 349 -7.87 -6.20 -6.93
C THR A 349 -9.24 -5.92 -7.56
N ASP A 350 -10.20 -6.84 -7.41
CA ASP A 350 -11.59 -6.60 -7.83
C ASP A 350 -12.20 -5.43 -7.03
N GLN A 351 -13.11 -4.66 -7.63
CA GLN A 351 -13.79 -3.56 -6.95
C GLN A 351 -14.59 -4.04 -5.73
N ASP A 352 -15.19 -5.22 -5.80
CA ASP A 352 -15.93 -5.79 -4.66
C ASP A 352 -14.99 -6.14 -3.50
N ASP A 353 -13.80 -6.67 -3.82
CA ASP A 353 -12.75 -6.91 -2.82
C ASP A 353 -12.22 -5.59 -2.25
N VAL A 354 -12.01 -4.54 -3.07
CA VAL A 354 -11.59 -3.21 -2.58
C VAL A 354 -12.58 -2.67 -1.54
N VAL A 355 -13.89 -2.70 -1.85
CA VAL A 355 -14.94 -2.23 -0.94
C VAL A 355 -14.97 -3.07 0.33
N ARG A 356 -14.88 -4.40 0.22
CA ARG A 356 -14.89 -5.31 1.35
C ARG A 356 -13.68 -5.11 2.27
N LEU A 357 -12.48 -5.06 1.71
CA LEU A 357 -11.24 -4.91 2.47
C LEU A 357 -11.21 -3.55 3.18
N ARG A 358 -11.67 -2.47 2.52
CA ARG A 358 -11.86 -1.17 3.18
C ARG A 358 -12.80 -1.27 4.38
N ALA A 359 -13.96 -1.91 4.23
CA ALA A 359 -14.92 -2.06 5.32
C ALA A 359 -14.34 -2.86 6.51
N LEU A 360 -13.53 -3.89 6.23
CA LEU A 360 -12.82 -4.65 7.26
C LEU A 360 -11.77 -3.80 7.97
N THR A 361 -10.98 -3.00 7.23
CA THR A 361 -10.00 -2.07 7.80
C THR A 361 -10.65 -1.04 8.72
N VAL A 362 -11.76 -0.43 8.29
CA VAL A 362 -12.52 0.53 9.11
C VAL A 362 -13.07 -0.16 10.36
N ALA A 363 -13.67 -1.35 10.24
CA ALA A 363 -14.19 -2.08 11.40
C ALA A 363 -13.08 -2.46 12.41
N TRP A 364 -11.88 -2.79 11.92
CA TRP A 364 -10.72 -3.06 12.76
C TRP A 364 -10.32 -1.83 13.56
N PHE A 365 -10.13 -0.69 12.89
CA PHE A 365 -9.77 0.55 13.57
C PHE A 365 -10.89 1.11 14.45
N ASP A 366 -12.15 0.93 14.08
CA ASP A 366 -13.28 1.38 14.91
C ASP A 366 -13.28 0.69 16.26
N HIS A 367 -12.92 -0.60 16.28
CA HIS A 367 -12.78 -1.37 17.51
C HIS A 367 -11.57 -0.92 18.33
N TYR A 368 -10.37 -0.90 17.74
CA TYR A 368 -9.14 -0.70 18.52
C TYR A 368 -8.84 0.77 18.81
N LEU A 369 -9.11 1.69 17.88
CA LEU A 369 -8.78 3.11 18.02
C LEU A 369 -9.94 3.91 18.60
N LYS A 370 -11.14 3.80 18.02
CA LYS A 370 -12.32 4.55 18.51
C LYS A 370 -12.95 3.89 19.73
N ARG A 371 -12.65 2.61 20.01
CA ARG A 371 -13.26 1.81 21.08
C ARG A 371 -14.78 1.71 20.89
N THR A 372 -15.21 1.57 19.64
CA THR A 372 -16.60 1.46 19.19
C THR A 372 -16.80 0.22 18.31
N GLY A 373 -18.05 -0.14 18.03
CA GLY A 373 -18.36 -1.30 17.20
C GLY A 373 -18.11 -2.66 17.89
N PRO A 374 -18.42 -3.77 17.21
CA PRO A 374 -18.19 -5.12 17.72
C PRO A 374 -16.70 -5.48 17.67
N ASP A 375 -16.29 -6.44 18.51
CA ASP A 375 -14.98 -7.09 18.39
C ASP A 375 -14.88 -7.83 17.04
N PRO A 376 -13.92 -7.49 16.16
CA PRO A 376 -13.75 -8.12 14.85
C PRO A 376 -13.23 -9.57 14.94
N GLY A 377 -12.74 -9.98 16.11
CA GLY A 377 -12.20 -11.30 16.40
C GLY A 377 -10.92 -11.63 15.60
N THR A 378 -10.45 -12.87 15.76
CA THR A 378 -9.27 -13.42 15.07
C THR A 378 -9.65 -14.46 14.00
N SER A 379 -10.84 -14.30 13.43
CA SER A 379 -11.35 -15.19 12.38
C SER A 379 -10.47 -15.15 11.13
N PHE A 380 -10.54 -16.20 10.32
CA PHE A 380 -9.89 -16.25 9.02
C PHE A 380 -10.92 -16.17 7.90
N GLU A 381 -10.78 -15.16 7.04
CA GLU A 381 -11.66 -14.96 5.89
C GLU A 381 -10.91 -15.28 4.59
N PHE A 382 -11.52 -16.03 3.68
CA PHE A 382 -10.92 -16.37 2.40
C PHE A 382 -11.97 -16.53 1.30
N PRO A 383 -11.64 -16.19 0.05
CA PRO A 383 -12.54 -16.41 -1.06
C PRO A 383 -12.52 -17.88 -1.47
N GLU A 384 -13.69 -18.45 -1.70
CA GLU A 384 -13.76 -19.85 -2.08
C GLU A 384 -13.35 -20.08 -3.54
N PRO A 385 -12.71 -21.21 -3.85
CA PRO A 385 -12.46 -21.62 -5.21
C PRO A 385 -13.79 -21.99 -5.91
N ASN A 386 -14.35 -21.08 -6.71
CA ASN A 386 -15.58 -21.31 -7.47
C ASN A 386 -15.33 -21.70 -8.94
N ALA A 387 -14.08 -22.00 -9.31
CA ALA A 387 -13.65 -22.24 -10.70
C ALA A 387 -14.42 -23.36 -11.44
N LEU A 388 -14.91 -24.39 -10.73
CA LEU A 388 -15.74 -25.44 -11.35
C LEU A 388 -17.18 -24.97 -11.68
N ALA A 389 -17.70 -23.99 -10.94
CA ALA A 389 -19.04 -23.42 -11.16
C ALA A 389 -19.02 -22.32 -12.24
N ALA A 390 -17.96 -21.52 -12.30
CA ALA A 390 -17.77 -20.51 -13.33
C ALA A 390 -17.66 -21.11 -14.75
N GLY A 391 -17.01 -22.27 -14.90
CA GLY A 391 -16.93 -22.98 -16.19
C GLY A 391 -18.27 -23.56 -16.70
N LEU A 392 -19.32 -23.58 -15.85
CA LEU A 392 -20.66 -24.05 -16.19
C LEU A 392 -21.68 -22.91 -16.31
N SER A 393 -21.31 -21.68 -15.95
CA SER A 393 -22.16 -20.49 -16.01
C SER A 393 -21.91 -19.71 -17.30
N ALA A 394 -22.94 -19.53 -18.13
CA ALA A 394 -22.85 -18.80 -19.39
C ALA A 394 -22.74 -17.27 -19.23
N SER A 395 -22.75 -16.75 -17.99
CA SER A 395 -22.77 -15.31 -17.71
C SER A 395 -21.51 -14.75 -17.06
N GLY A 396 -20.46 -15.53 -16.81
CA GLY A 396 -19.15 -15.02 -16.36
C GLY A 396 -19.10 -14.41 -14.94
N ASP A 397 -20.20 -13.91 -14.41
CA ASP A 397 -20.35 -13.42 -13.05
C ASP A 397 -20.66 -14.59 -12.12
N ALA A 398 -19.62 -15.18 -11.55
CA ALA A 398 -19.77 -16.02 -10.36
C ALA A 398 -19.50 -15.13 -9.15
N ASP A 399 -20.57 -14.63 -8.51
CA ASP A 399 -20.50 -13.91 -7.23
C ASP A 399 -19.47 -14.59 -6.31
N GLU A 400 -18.57 -13.78 -5.79
CA GLU A 400 -17.54 -14.26 -4.88
C GLU A 400 -18.17 -14.71 -3.56
N ARG A 401 -18.04 -16.00 -3.26
CA ARG A 401 -18.41 -16.54 -1.95
C ARG A 401 -17.22 -16.43 -1.02
N ILE A 402 -17.31 -15.56 -0.03
CA ILE A 402 -16.37 -15.49 1.09
C ILE A 402 -16.74 -16.54 2.13
N SER A 403 -15.76 -17.32 2.56
CA SER A 403 -15.87 -18.27 3.65
C SER A 403 -15.13 -17.75 4.89
N THR A 404 -15.66 -18.01 6.07
CA THR A 404 -15.06 -17.62 7.35
C THR A 404 -14.80 -18.85 8.22
N ALA A 405 -13.55 -19.04 8.62
CA ALA A 405 -13.15 -20.00 9.64
C ALA A 405 -13.00 -19.30 11.00
N PRO A 406 -13.22 -20.01 12.12
CA PRO A 406 -13.16 -19.39 13.46
C PRO A 406 -11.75 -18.94 13.87
N ALA A 407 -10.70 -19.47 13.26
CA ALA A 407 -9.31 -19.08 13.48
C ALA A 407 -8.47 -19.34 12.22
N TYR A 408 -7.33 -18.64 12.10
CA TYR A 408 -6.37 -18.90 11.03
C TYR A 408 -5.67 -20.26 11.25
N PRO A 409 -5.72 -21.20 10.27
CA PRO A 409 -5.13 -22.53 10.44
C PRO A 409 -3.62 -22.50 10.70
N GLY A 410 -2.91 -21.46 10.25
CA GLY A 410 -1.49 -21.29 10.51
C GLY A 410 -1.12 -21.04 11.98
N LEU A 411 -2.11 -20.69 12.82
CA LEU A 411 -1.96 -20.44 14.27
C LEU A 411 -2.52 -21.57 15.14
N ALA A 412 -3.04 -22.64 14.54
CA ALA A 412 -3.50 -23.76 15.33
C ALA A 412 -2.32 -24.38 16.09
N ALA A 413 -2.47 -24.52 17.41
CA ALA A 413 -1.51 -25.25 18.23
C ALA A 413 -1.29 -26.63 17.59
N THR A 414 -0.02 -26.96 17.35
CA THR A 414 0.38 -28.35 17.14
C THR A 414 0.23 -29.05 18.49
N ASP A 415 -1.00 -29.46 18.81
CA ASP A 415 -1.29 -30.36 19.94
C ASP A 415 -0.69 -31.76 19.72
#